data_AF-A0A450YHS1-F1
#
_entry.id   AF-A0A450YHS1-F1
#
_cell.length_a   1.000
_cell.length_b   1.000
_cell.length_c   1.000
_cell.angle_alpha   90.00
_cell.angle_beta   90.00
_cell.angle_gamma   90.00
#
_symmetry.space_group_name_H-M   'P 1'
#
loop_
_entity.id
_entity.type
_entity.pdbx_description
1 polymer ?
#
loop_
_entity_poly.entity_id
_entity_poly.type
_entity_poly.pdbx_seq_one_letter_code
_entity_poly.pdbx_strand_id
1 'polypeptide(L)'
;MGAVAFDTLKFSQTLRGVGFDEIQADGVLTAFKTAFGEAEFPSTKDIIRLDSKIDRLETRVESLDSKVEFLDSKVESLDSKVEFLGSKVESLDSKVEFLGSKVESLDSKVDLLNSKMETGFQQLEDKIVLSESRTSEKITSLEFGTSEKIKSLESGMNEKLESMEFRTNEKLESLRSEMNVKMEAMSFEMNTKIESMGQRITIKLGGMMVMAVIAVATLVKIF
;
A
#
# COMPACT_ATOMS: atom_id res chain seq x y z
N MET A 1 88.67 -62.82 21.41
CA MET A 1 88.37 -63.84 20.37
C MET A 1 86.89 -63.78 20.10
N GLY A 2 86.46 -63.57 18.85
CA GLY A 2 85.05 -63.59 18.50
C GLY A 2 84.48 -64.98 18.77
N ALA A 3 83.36 -65.06 19.49
CA ALA A 3 82.67 -66.32 19.71
C ALA A 3 82.12 -66.81 18.36
N VAL A 4 82.76 -67.84 17.80
CA VAL A 4 82.24 -68.52 16.61
C VAL A 4 81.04 -69.33 17.07
N ALA A 5 79.83 -68.92 16.68
CA ALA A 5 78.61 -69.62 17.05
C ALA A 5 78.65 -71.05 16.48
N PHE A 6 78.50 -72.05 17.37
CA PHE A 6 78.47 -73.45 16.97
C PHE A 6 77.07 -73.79 16.48
N ASP A 7 76.95 -74.04 15.17
CA ASP A 7 75.71 -74.40 14.51
C ASP A 7 75.36 -75.87 14.81
N THR A 8 74.58 -76.06 15.87
CA THR A 8 74.13 -77.38 16.35
C THR A 8 73.29 -78.11 15.30
N LEU A 9 72.56 -77.37 14.46
CA LEU A 9 71.74 -77.93 13.39
C LEU A 9 72.60 -78.46 12.25
N LYS A 10 73.55 -77.65 11.75
CA LYS A 10 74.49 -78.06 10.70
C LYS A 10 75.39 -79.20 11.17
N PHE A 11 75.79 -79.21 12.45
CA PHE A 11 76.54 -80.31 13.05
C PHE A 11 75.72 -81.61 13.05
N SER A 12 74.47 -81.58 13.54
CA SER A 12 73.57 -82.74 13.55
C SER A 12 73.23 -83.23 12.13
N GLN A 13 73.00 -82.31 11.17
CA GLN A 13 72.77 -82.65 9.76
C GLN A 13 74.00 -83.32 9.13
N THR A 14 75.21 -82.85 9.44
CA THR A 14 76.45 -83.45 8.93
C THR A 14 76.63 -84.88 9.43
N LEU A 15 76.35 -85.13 10.71
CA LEU A 15 76.38 -86.49 11.28
C LEU A 15 75.38 -87.42 10.60
N ARG A 16 74.15 -86.94 10.38
CA ARG A 16 73.14 -87.70 9.64
C ARG A 16 73.57 -87.96 8.19
N GLY A 17 74.21 -86.98 7.55
CA GLY A 17 74.75 -87.11 6.19
C GLY A 17 75.85 -88.16 6.05
N VAL A 18 76.54 -88.52 7.14
CA VAL A 18 77.55 -89.59 7.17
C VAL A 18 77.04 -90.90 7.76
N GLY A 19 75.71 -91.06 7.87
CA GLY A 19 75.06 -92.34 8.18
C GLY A 19 74.61 -92.54 9.63
N PHE A 20 74.65 -91.50 10.48
CA PHE A 20 74.08 -91.56 11.82
C PHE A 20 72.56 -91.39 11.75
N ASP A 21 71.81 -92.18 12.53
CA ASP A 21 70.38 -91.89 12.70
C ASP A 21 70.15 -90.64 13.58
N GLU A 22 68.92 -90.16 13.67
CA GLU A 22 68.59 -88.94 14.42
C GLU A 22 68.94 -89.05 15.91
N ILE A 23 68.76 -90.24 16.50
CA ILE A 23 69.06 -90.49 17.91
C ILE A 23 70.57 -90.52 18.14
N GLN A 24 71.32 -91.15 17.24
CA GLN A 24 72.77 -91.21 17.29
C GLN A 24 73.39 -89.82 17.08
N ALA A 25 72.90 -89.04 16.11
CA ALA A 25 73.39 -87.69 15.85
C ALA A 25 73.10 -86.74 17.02
N ASP A 26 71.93 -86.83 17.65
CA ASP A 26 71.58 -86.06 18.84
C ASP A 26 72.38 -86.50 20.07
N GLY A 27 72.66 -87.79 20.21
CA GLY A 27 73.52 -88.35 21.26
C GLY A 27 74.96 -87.84 21.19
N VAL A 28 75.56 -87.83 19.99
CA VAL A 28 76.90 -87.29 19.76
C VAL A 28 76.94 -85.76 19.97
N LEU A 29 75.93 -85.04 19.48
CA LEU A 29 75.80 -83.61 19.73
C LEU A 29 75.70 -83.30 21.23
N THR A 30 74.96 -84.11 21.98
CA THR A 30 74.80 -83.96 23.44
C THR A 30 76.13 -84.20 24.15
N ALA A 31 76.83 -85.30 23.84
CA ALA A 31 78.15 -85.58 24.41
C ALA A 31 79.17 -84.47 24.07
N PHE A 32 79.13 -83.95 22.84
CA PHE A 32 79.94 -82.82 22.41
C PHE A 32 79.61 -81.54 23.21
N LYS A 33 78.33 -81.20 23.38
CA LYS A 33 77.91 -80.07 24.22
C LYS A 33 78.38 -80.21 25.67
N THR A 34 78.28 -81.41 26.25
CA THR A 34 78.74 -81.70 27.61
C THR A 34 80.25 -81.57 27.75
N ALA A 35 81.01 -82.03 26.75
CA ALA A 35 82.48 -81.99 26.79
C ALA A 35 83.06 -80.57 26.64
N PHE A 36 82.38 -79.68 25.90
CA PHE A 36 82.87 -78.32 25.63
C PHE A 36 82.32 -77.24 26.58
N GLY A 37 81.66 -77.65 27.68
CA GLY A 37 81.14 -76.75 28.73
C GLY A 37 79.82 -76.08 28.35
N GLU A 38 79.05 -75.67 29.36
CA GLU A 38 77.72 -75.04 29.31
C GLU A 38 77.68 -73.68 28.58
N ALA A 39 78.24 -73.58 27.38
CA ALA A 39 77.73 -72.59 26.46
C ALA A 39 76.29 -72.99 26.14
N GLU A 40 75.33 -72.12 26.45
CA GLU A 40 73.91 -72.27 26.11
C GLU A 40 73.77 -72.32 24.58
N PHE A 41 74.04 -73.47 24.00
CA PHE A 41 73.88 -73.70 22.58
C PHE A 41 72.39 -73.94 22.31
N PRO A 42 71.76 -73.17 21.41
CA PRO A 42 70.40 -73.42 20.99
C PRO A 42 70.20 -74.90 20.67
N SER A 43 69.21 -75.52 21.30
CA SER A 43 68.81 -76.87 20.94
C SER A 43 68.03 -76.83 19.62
N THR A 44 67.98 -77.96 18.91
CA THR A 44 67.11 -78.12 17.73
C THR A 44 65.66 -77.74 18.04
N LYS A 45 65.20 -77.99 19.28
CA LYS A 45 63.87 -77.60 19.75
C LYS A 45 63.69 -76.09 19.88
N ASP A 46 64.73 -75.35 20.29
CA ASP A 46 64.69 -73.89 20.38
C ASP A 46 64.62 -73.24 19.00
N ILE A 47 65.35 -73.81 18.03
CA ILE A 47 65.31 -73.39 16.62
C ILE A 47 63.91 -73.60 16.05
N ILE A 48 63.33 -74.80 16.18
CA ILE A 48 61.97 -75.10 15.71
C ILE A 48 60.93 -74.17 16.36
N ARG A 49 61.08 -73.86 17.65
CA ARG A 49 60.20 -72.94 18.37
C ARG A 49 60.34 -71.50 17.86
N LEU A 50 61.54 -71.07 17.51
CA LEU A 50 61.77 -69.76 16.89
C LEU A 50 61.18 -69.70 15.49
N ASP A 51 61.37 -70.71 14.65
CA ASP A 51 60.75 -70.79 13.31
C ASP A 51 59.23 -70.67 13.40
N SER A 52 58.59 -71.45 14.29
CA SER A 52 57.14 -71.35 14.52
C SER A 52 56.67 -69.97 15.01
N LYS A 53 57.53 -69.22 15.72
CA LYS A 53 57.24 -67.84 16.11
C LYS A 53 57.42 -66.88 14.93
N ILE A 54 58.43 -67.10 14.11
CA ILE A 54 58.69 -66.34 12.88
C ILE A 54 57.51 -66.50 11.93
N ASP A 55 57.06 -67.72 11.64
CA ASP A 55 55.88 -67.97 10.79
C ASP A 55 54.64 -67.22 11.28
N ARG A 56 54.40 -67.24 12.60
CA ARG A 56 53.28 -66.50 13.22
C ARG A 56 53.43 -64.99 13.11
N LEU A 57 54.66 -64.48 13.18
CA LEU A 57 54.93 -63.06 12.99
C LEU A 57 54.73 -62.67 11.53
N GLU A 58 55.20 -63.48 10.58
CA GLU A 58 54.98 -63.27 9.14
C GLU A 58 53.50 -63.18 8.81
N THR A 59 52.68 -64.14 9.24
CA THR A 59 51.22 -64.08 9.04
C THR A 59 50.58 -62.83 9.66
N ARG A 60 51.09 -62.39 10.82
CA ARG A 60 50.58 -61.16 11.47
C ARG A 60 50.98 -59.91 10.70
N VAL A 61 52.18 -59.88 10.13
CA VAL A 61 52.67 -58.78 9.27
C VAL A 61 51.81 -58.69 8.02
N GLU A 62 51.59 -59.80 7.30
CA GLU A 62 50.72 -59.84 6.11
C GLU A 62 49.28 -59.35 6.42
N SER A 63 48.74 -59.75 7.58
CA SER A 63 47.42 -59.28 8.02
C SER A 63 47.39 -57.79 8.34
N LEU A 64 48.49 -57.22 8.86
CA LEU A 64 48.59 -55.79 9.11
C LEU A 64 48.73 -55.02 7.80
N ASP A 65 49.54 -55.49 6.86
CA ASP A 65 49.70 -54.88 5.54
C ASP A 65 48.35 -54.79 4.82
N SER A 66 47.56 -55.87 4.83
CA SER A 66 46.20 -55.87 4.26
C SER A 66 45.26 -54.85 4.93
N LYS A 67 45.41 -54.62 6.24
CA LYS A 67 44.63 -53.61 6.96
C LYS A 67 45.07 -52.19 6.63
N VAL A 68 46.37 -51.99 6.42
CA VAL A 68 46.93 -50.69 6.01
C VAL A 68 46.39 -50.33 4.62
N GLU A 69 46.49 -51.24 3.64
CA GLU A 69 45.95 -51.01 2.29
C GLU A 69 44.44 -50.69 2.32
N PHE A 70 43.68 -51.41 3.15
CA PHE A 70 42.25 -51.11 3.32
C PHE A 70 41.99 -49.73 3.92
N LEU A 71 42.77 -49.31 4.92
CA LEU A 71 42.64 -47.98 5.51
C LEU A 71 43.04 -46.90 4.53
N ASP A 72 44.11 -47.09 3.74
CA ASP A 72 44.53 -46.16 2.70
C ASP A 72 43.40 -45.93 1.68
N SER A 73 42.76 -46.99 1.19
CA SER A 73 41.62 -46.87 0.27
C SER A 73 40.43 -46.11 0.88
N LYS A 74 40.20 -46.25 2.19
CA LYS A 74 39.17 -45.48 2.90
C LYS A 74 39.54 -44.01 3.02
N VAL A 75 40.81 -43.70 3.28
CA VAL A 75 41.31 -42.33 3.35
C VAL A 75 41.12 -41.66 1.99
N GLU A 76 41.55 -42.29 0.90
CA GLU A 76 41.35 -41.75 -0.46
C GLU A 76 39.87 -41.49 -0.80
N SER A 77 38.98 -42.40 -0.40
CA SER A 77 37.53 -42.21 -0.58
C SER A 77 36.97 -41.06 0.24
N LEU A 78 37.48 -40.85 1.46
CA LEU A 78 37.08 -39.73 2.31
C LEU A 78 37.60 -38.41 1.75
N ASP A 79 38.84 -38.35 1.29
CA ASP A 79 39.43 -37.17 0.67
C ASP A 79 38.62 -36.71 -0.54
N SER A 80 38.22 -37.65 -1.41
CA SER A 80 37.35 -37.36 -2.56
C SER A 80 35.98 -36.79 -2.15
N LYS A 81 35.41 -37.28 -1.04
CA LYS A 81 34.14 -36.75 -0.51
C LYS A 81 34.30 -35.36 0.08
N VAL A 82 35.42 -35.12 0.77
CA VAL A 82 35.75 -33.81 1.35
C VAL A 82 35.90 -32.78 0.23
N GLU A 83 36.62 -33.11 -0.84
CA GLU A 83 36.77 -32.24 -2.01
C GLU A 83 35.43 -31.91 -2.65
N PHE A 84 34.59 -32.92 -2.90
CA PHE A 84 33.25 -32.73 -3.47
C PHE A 84 32.34 -31.85 -2.60
N LEU A 85 32.37 -32.04 -1.27
CA LEU A 85 31.63 -31.19 -0.35
C LEU A 85 32.18 -29.77 -0.33
N GLY A 86 33.50 -29.59 -0.44
CA GLY A 86 34.14 -28.29 -0.60
C GLY A 86 33.57 -27.52 -1.79
N SER A 87 33.54 -28.14 -2.97
CA SER A 87 32.98 -27.49 -4.18
C SER A 87 31.49 -27.16 -4.05
N LYS A 88 30.71 -27.98 -3.32
CA LYS A 88 29.30 -27.68 -3.03
C LYS A 88 29.14 -26.46 -2.12
N VAL A 89 30.00 -26.33 -1.11
CA VAL A 89 30.00 -25.18 -0.20
C VAL A 89 30.32 -23.91 -0.99
N GLU A 90 31.37 -23.91 -1.81
CA GLU A 90 31.73 -22.75 -2.66
C GLU A 90 30.59 -22.34 -3.61
N SER A 91 29.89 -23.32 -4.20
CA SER A 91 28.72 -23.03 -5.05
C SER A 91 27.55 -22.44 -4.28
N LEU A 92 27.32 -22.88 -3.04
CA LEU A 92 26.28 -22.33 -2.18
C LEU A 92 26.63 -20.91 -1.74
N ASP A 93 27.89 -20.65 -1.36
CA ASP A 93 28.36 -19.31 -0.99
C ASP A 93 28.13 -18.30 -2.12
N SER A 94 28.47 -18.67 -3.36
CA SER A 94 28.21 -17.84 -4.54
C SER A 94 26.71 -17.55 -4.76
N LYS A 95 25.84 -18.53 -4.48
CA LYS A 95 24.38 -18.32 -4.58
C LYS A 95 23.87 -17.41 -3.49
N VAL A 96 24.39 -17.53 -2.27
CA VAL A 96 24.03 -16.66 -1.14
C VAL A 96 24.43 -15.23 -1.43
N GLU A 97 25.64 -15.00 -1.94
CA GLU A 97 26.11 -13.66 -2.34
C GLU A 97 25.22 -13.05 -3.42
N PHE A 98 24.91 -13.81 -4.48
CA PHE A 98 24.02 -13.36 -5.56
C PHE A 98 22.60 -13.00 -5.07
N LEU A 99 22.05 -13.82 -4.16
CA LEU A 99 20.74 -13.53 -3.54
C LEU A 99 20.82 -12.28 -2.66
N GLY A 100 21.91 -12.09 -1.92
CA GLY A 100 22.19 -10.87 -1.16
C GLY A 100 22.10 -9.62 -2.03
N SER A 101 22.83 -9.59 -3.15
CA SER A 101 22.79 -8.45 -4.08
C SER A 101 21.40 -8.21 -4.69
N LYS A 102 20.61 -9.27 -4.93
CA LYS A 102 19.22 -9.13 -5.38
C LYS A 102 18.32 -8.51 -4.34
N VAL A 103 18.49 -8.87 -3.07
CA VAL A 103 17.74 -8.28 -1.95
C VAL A 103 18.06 -6.79 -1.83
N GLU A 104 19.33 -6.41 -1.83
CA GLU A 104 19.75 -4.99 -1.79
C GLU A 104 19.18 -4.16 -2.95
N SER A 105 19.14 -4.74 -4.15
CA SER A 105 18.53 -4.09 -5.32
C SER A 105 17.02 -3.91 -5.18
N LEU A 106 16.32 -4.88 -4.58
CA LEU A 106 14.89 -4.79 -4.31
C LEU A 106 14.59 -3.75 -3.24
N ASP A 107 15.36 -3.71 -2.16
CA ASP A 107 15.22 -2.70 -1.10
C ASP A 107 15.36 -1.28 -1.68
N SER A 108 16.39 -1.06 -2.51
CA SER A 108 16.58 0.23 -3.20
C SER A 108 15.39 0.63 -4.09
N LYS A 109 14.74 -0.34 -4.75
CA LYS A 109 13.54 -0.08 -5.56
C LYS A 109 12.33 0.24 -4.69
N VAL A 110 12.19 -0.41 -3.55
CA VAL A 110 11.13 -0.14 -2.57
C VAL A 110 11.29 1.28 -2.02
N ASP A 111 12.49 1.68 -1.63
CA ASP A 111 12.77 3.05 -1.16
C ASP A 111 12.43 4.12 -2.20
N LEU A 112 12.78 3.86 -3.47
CA LEU A 112 12.44 4.76 -4.58
C LEU A 112 10.91 4.86 -4.78
N LEU A 113 10.19 3.74 -4.69
CA LEU A 113 8.74 3.72 -4.82
C LEU A 113 8.07 4.47 -3.67
N ASN A 114 8.53 4.28 -2.43
CA ASN A 114 8.06 5.02 -1.26
C ASN A 114 8.27 6.52 -1.44
N SER A 115 9.45 6.94 -1.89
CA SER A 115 9.76 8.35 -2.15
C SER A 115 8.86 8.98 -3.23
N LYS A 116 8.59 8.23 -4.30
CA LYS A 116 7.66 8.67 -5.36
C LYS A 116 6.23 8.76 -4.87
N MET A 117 5.80 7.81 -4.03
CA MET A 117 4.46 7.79 -3.45
C MET A 117 4.25 9.00 -2.53
N GLU A 118 5.20 9.29 -1.65
CA GLU A 118 5.18 10.46 -0.78
C GLU A 118 5.07 11.76 -1.58
N THR A 119 5.92 11.91 -2.60
CA THR A 119 5.88 13.08 -3.50
C THR A 119 4.52 13.18 -4.23
N GLY A 120 3.98 12.04 -4.67
CA GLY A 120 2.69 11.98 -5.35
C GLY A 120 1.53 12.40 -4.44
N PHE A 121 1.55 11.97 -3.17
CA PHE A 121 0.55 12.39 -2.19
C PHE A 121 0.64 13.88 -1.86
N GLN A 122 1.85 14.42 -1.66
CA GLN A 122 2.02 15.86 -1.42
C GLN A 122 1.48 16.70 -2.59
N GLN A 123 1.77 16.30 -3.83
CA GLN A 123 1.25 17.00 -5.02
C GLN A 123 -0.27 16.93 -5.13
N LEU A 124 -0.89 15.84 -4.67
CA LEU A 124 -2.34 15.71 -4.66
C LEU A 124 -2.96 16.61 -3.59
N GLU A 125 -2.38 16.64 -2.40
CA GLU A 125 -2.79 17.51 -1.30
C GLU A 125 -2.72 18.99 -1.72
N ASP A 126 -1.61 19.42 -2.30
CA ASP A 126 -1.44 20.79 -2.81
C ASP A 126 -2.51 21.16 -3.86
N LYS A 127 -2.84 20.21 -4.76
CA LYS A 127 -3.89 20.42 -5.77
C LYS A 127 -5.28 20.52 -5.15
N ILE A 128 -5.57 19.73 -4.12
CA ILE A 128 -6.83 19.78 -3.38
C ILE A 128 -6.97 21.16 -2.74
N VAL A 129 -5.98 21.58 -1.95
CA VAL A 129 -5.96 22.88 -1.27
C VAL A 129 -6.15 24.03 -2.27
N LEU A 130 -5.43 23.99 -3.40
CA LEU A 130 -5.57 25.00 -4.45
C LEU A 130 -6.98 25.02 -5.07
N SER A 131 -7.59 23.85 -5.27
CA SER A 131 -8.94 23.73 -5.83
C SER A 131 -10.02 24.24 -4.86
N GLU A 132 -9.85 23.99 -3.57
CA GLU A 132 -10.72 24.49 -2.50
C GLU A 132 -10.65 26.01 -2.38
N SER A 133 -9.44 26.58 -2.42
CA SER A 133 -9.23 28.03 -2.44
C SER A 133 -9.92 28.69 -3.64
N ARG A 134 -9.71 28.17 -4.86
CA ARG A 134 -10.36 28.69 -6.08
C ARG A 134 -11.89 28.58 -6.03
N THR A 135 -12.41 27.51 -5.44
CA THR A 135 -13.86 27.32 -5.30
C THR A 135 -14.43 28.33 -4.32
N SER A 136 -13.76 28.54 -3.18
CA SER A 136 -14.12 29.55 -2.20
C SER A 136 -14.14 30.96 -2.81
N GLU A 137 -13.10 31.35 -3.56
CA GLU A 137 -13.05 32.65 -4.24
C GLU A 137 -14.21 32.86 -5.23
N LYS A 138 -14.54 31.82 -6.02
CA LYS A 138 -15.68 31.87 -6.94
C LYS A 138 -17.00 32.04 -6.21
N ILE A 139 -17.19 31.35 -5.08
CA ILE A 139 -18.38 31.48 -4.24
C ILE A 139 -18.50 32.92 -3.73
N THR A 140 -17.44 33.47 -3.13
CA THR A 140 -17.43 34.85 -2.63
C THR A 140 -17.73 35.87 -3.73
N SER A 141 -17.16 35.67 -4.92
CA SER A 141 -17.42 36.55 -6.07
C SER A 141 -18.87 36.49 -6.56
N LEU A 142 -19.48 35.29 -6.58
CA LEU A 142 -20.88 35.09 -6.94
C LEU A 142 -21.83 35.70 -5.90
N GLU A 143 -21.55 35.52 -4.61
CA GLU A 143 -22.30 36.11 -3.52
C GLU A 143 -22.30 37.64 -3.62
N PHE A 144 -21.12 38.24 -3.81
CA PHE A 144 -20.99 39.67 -3.98
C PHE A 144 -21.76 40.18 -5.21
N GLY A 145 -21.55 39.54 -6.37
CA GLY A 145 -22.23 39.95 -7.61
C GLY A 145 -23.75 39.81 -7.55
N THR A 146 -24.26 38.80 -6.84
CA THR A 146 -25.70 38.61 -6.64
C THR A 146 -26.27 39.65 -5.69
N SER A 147 -25.56 39.95 -4.59
CA SER A 147 -25.94 41.00 -3.64
C SER A 147 -26.05 42.37 -4.32
N GLU A 148 -25.06 42.74 -5.15
CA GLU A 148 -25.09 44.01 -5.88
C GLU A 148 -26.25 44.09 -6.89
N LYS A 149 -26.53 42.99 -7.61
CA LYS A 149 -27.69 42.91 -8.50
C LYS A 149 -29.01 43.06 -7.74
N ILE A 150 -29.14 42.45 -6.57
CA ILE A 150 -30.33 42.58 -5.72
C ILE A 150 -30.50 44.04 -5.29
N LYS A 151 -29.46 44.70 -4.77
CA LYS A 151 -29.53 46.12 -4.39
C LYS A 151 -29.94 47.02 -5.55
N SER A 152 -29.39 46.79 -6.74
CA SER A 152 -29.74 47.54 -7.94
C SER A 152 -31.20 47.33 -8.35
N LEU A 153 -31.70 46.10 -8.28
CA LEU A 153 -33.11 45.78 -8.53
C LEU A 153 -34.04 46.44 -7.51
N GLU A 154 -33.71 46.37 -6.22
CA GLU A 154 -34.47 47.02 -5.14
C GLU A 154 -34.58 48.53 -5.37
N SER A 155 -33.46 49.20 -5.67
CA SER A 155 -33.44 50.63 -5.99
C SER A 155 -34.33 50.95 -7.20
N GLY A 156 -34.16 50.21 -8.30
CA GLY A 156 -34.94 50.45 -9.53
C GLY A 156 -36.44 50.15 -9.37
N MET A 157 -36.80 49.19 -8.51
CA MET A 157 -38.21 48.91 -8.17
C MET A 157 -38.80 50.02 -7.31
N ASN A 158 -38.06 50.53 -6.33
CA ASN A 158 -38.50 51.64 -5.49
C ASN A 158 -38.73 52.90 -6.32
N GLU A 159 -37.81 53.27 -7.22
CA GLU A 159 -37.98 54.41 -8.13
C GLU A 159 -39.23 54.27 -9.02
N LYS A 160 -39.48 53.06 -9.56
CA LYS A 160 -40.68 52.80 -10.36
C LYS A 160 -41.95 52.89 -9.54
N LEU A 161 -41.93 52.40 -8.29
CA LEU A 161 -43.06 52.49 -7.38
C LEU A 161 -43.39 53.96 -7.07
N GLU A 162 -42.38 54.75 -6.70
CA GLU A 162 -42.54 56.20 -6.47
C GLU A 162 -43.10 56.93 -7.69
N SER A 163 -42.60 56.63 -8.90
CA SER A 163 -43.12 57.21 -10.14
C SER A 163 -44.58 56.82 -10.41
N MET A 164 -44.96 55.58 -10.11
CA MET A 164 -46.32 55.08 -10.29
C MET A 164 -47.29 55.71 -9.28
N GLU A 165 -46.88 55.85 -8.02
CA GLU A 165 -47.64 56.57 -6.99
C GLU A 165 -47.88 58.03 -7.40
N PHE A 166 -46.83 58.72 -7.87
CA PHE A 166 -46.94 60.09 -8.36
C PHE A 166 -47.97 60.23 -9.50
N ARG A 167 -47.85 59.40 -10.56
CA ARG A 167 -48.78 59.44 -11.70
C ARG A 167 -50.21 59.11 -11.31
N THR A 168 -50.39 58.21 -10.36
CA THR A 168 -51.73 57.82 -9.86
C THR A 168 -52.36 58.98 -9.09
N ASN A 169 -51.58 59.64 -8.22
CA ASN A 169 -52.02 60.82 -7.49
C ASN A 169 -52.37 61.98 -8.45
N GLU A 170 -51.55 62.23 -9.46
CA GLU A 170 -51.81 63.26 -10.48
C GLU A 170 -53.12 62.99 -11.24
N LYS A 171 -53.34 61.75 -11.68
CA LYS A 171 -54.60 61.37 -12.34
C LYS A 171 -55.80 61.52 -11.41
N LEU A 172 -55.67 61.16 -10.14
CA LEU A 172 -56.74 61.28 -9.15
C LEU A 172 -57.12 62.75 -8.92
N GLU A 173 -56.13 63.64 -8.84
CA GLU A 173 -56.36 65.08 -8.70
C GLU A 173 -57.01 65.68 -9.97
N SER A 174 -56.55 65.27 -11.15
CA SER A 174 -57.18 65.66 -12.43
C SER A 174 -58.64 65.22 -12.50
N LEU A 175 -58.95 63.98 -12.14
CA LEU A 175 -60.32 63.46 -12.13
C LEU A 175 -61.20 64.21 -11.12
N ARG A 176 -60.66 64.51 -9.94
CA ARG A 176 -61.36 65.28 -8.91
C ARG A 176 -61.72 66.68 -9.41
N SER A 177 -60.78 67.35 -10.08
CA SER A 177 -61.00 68.66 -10.69
C SER A 177 -62.08 68.61 -11.77
N GLU A 178 -62.01 67.64 -12.68
CA GLU A 178 -63.01 67.45 -13.75
C GLU A 178 -64.42 67.19 -13.19
N MET A 179 -64.52 66.34 -12.17
CA MET A 179 -65.80 66.07 -11.49
C MET A 179 -66.36 67.33 -10.82
N ASN A 180 -65.52 68.14 -10.17
CA ASN A 180 -65.96 69.39 -9.55
C ASN A 180 -66.54 70.33 -10.62
N VAL A 181 -65.84 70.53 -11.73
CA VAL A 181 -66.32 71.37 -12.85
C VAL A 181 -67.66 70.86 -13.39
N LYS A 182 -67.79 69.54 -13.56
CA LYS A 182 -69.03 68.93 -14.06
C LYS A 182 -70.19 69.05 -13.07
N MET A 183 -69.92 68.94 -11.76
CA MET A 183 -70.93 69.15 -10.71
C MET A 183 -71.40 70.61 -10.65
N GLU A 184 -70.48 71.56 -10.81
CA GLU A 184 -70.81 72.98 -10.89
C GLU A 184 -71.69 73.27 -12.12
N ALA A 185 -71.31 72.75 -13.29
CA ALA A 185 -72.12 72.88 -14.51
C ALA A 185 -73.52 72.27 -14.36
N MET A 186 -73.62 71.09 -13.75
CA MET A 186 -74.90 70.42 -13.49
C MET A 186 -75.76 71.23 -12.51
N SER A 187 -75.16 71.80 -11.46
CA SER A 187 -75.86 72.64 -10.48
C SER A 187 -76.41 73.91 -11.14
N PHE A 188 -75.63 74.52 -12.03
CA PHE A 188 -76.06 75.68 -12.81
C PHE A 188 -77.25 75.32 -13.73
N GLU A 189 -77.13 74.26 -14.53
CA GLU A 189 -78.22 73.81 -15.42
C GLU A 189 -79.50 73.51 -14.63
N MET A 190 -79.39 72.80 -13.49
CA MET A 190 -80.52 72.50 -12.63
C MET A 190 -81.17 73.77 -12.07
N ASN A 191 -80.39 74.73 -11.59
CA ASN A 191 -80.89 76.01 -11.10
C ASN A 191 -81.63 76.77 -12.21
N THR A 192 -81.06 76.88 -13.42
CA THR A 192 -81.73 77.54 -14.55
C THR A 192 -83.05 76.86 -14.92
N LYS A 193 -83.11 75.52 -14.86
CA LYS A 193 -84.32 74.75 -15.15
C LYS A 193 -85.38 74.99 -14.08
N ILE A 194 -85.00 74.97 -12.80
CA ILE A 194 -85.90 75.29 -11.68
C ILE A 194 -86.47 76.70 -11.82
N GLU A 195 -85.63 77.68 -12.16
CA GLU A 195 -86.05 79.06 -12.36
C GLU A 195 -87.05 79.18 -13.52
N SER A 196 -86.75 78.55 -14.66
CA SER A 196 -87.66 78.50 -15.82
C SER A 196 -88.99 77.81 -15.49
N MET A 197 -88.96 76.75 -14.67
CA MET A 197 -90.16 76.07 -14.19
C MET A 197 -90.97 76.98 -13.27
N GLY A 198 -90.31 77.68 -12.34
CA GLY A 198 -90.94 78.66 -11.46
C GLY A 198 -91.64 79.77 -12.24
N GLN A 199 -90.96 80.36 -13.23
CA GLN A 199 -91.55 81.36 -14.12
C GLN A 199 -92.79 80.83 -14.85
N ARG A 200 -92.71 79.61 -15.42
CA ARG A 200 -93.86 78.98 -16.09
C ARG A 200 -95.04 78.74 -15.14
N ILE A 201 -94.78 78.33 -13.90
CA ILE A 201 -95.82 78.13 -12.87
C ILE A 201 -96.48 79.47 -12.55
N THR A 202 -95.69 80.52 -12.31
CA THR A 202 -96.19 81.87 -12.03
C THR A 202 -97.05 82.41 -13.17
N ILE A 203 -96.60 82.27 -14.42
CA ILE A 203 -97.38 82.68 -15.60
C ILE A 203 -98.72 81.92 -15.67
N LYS A 204 -98.70 80.59 -15.46
CA LYS A 204 -99.94 79.78 -15.45
C LYS A 204 -100.91 80.18 -14.34
N LEU A 205 -100.41 80.37 -13.11
CA LEU A 205 -101.26 80.83 -11.98
C LEU A 205 -101.82 82.23 -12.24
N GLY A 206 -101.00 83.15 -12.76
CA GLY A 206 -101.44 84.50 -13.13
C GLY A 206 -102.54 84.46 -14.19
N GLY A 207 -102.35 83.66 -15.24
CA GLY A 207 -103.39 83.42 -16.26
C GLY A 207 -104.68 82.83 -15.67
N MET A 208 -104.58 81.84 -14.77
CA MET A 208 -105.74 81.28 -14.06
C MET A 208 -106.45 82.34 -13.20
N MET A 209 -105.71 83.18 -12.46
CA MET A 209 -106.30 84.25 -11.66
C MET A 209 -107.07 85.24 -12.53
N VAL A 210 -106.50 85.68 -13.65
CA VAL A 210 -107.19 86.60 -14.57
C VAL A 210 -108.49 85.98 -15.08
N MET A 211 -108.46 84.70 -15.48
CA MET A 211 -109.67 83.99 -15.92
C MET A 211 -110.70 83.84 -14.79
N ALA A 212 -110.26 83.56 -13.56
CA ALA A 212 -111.14 83.47 -12.39
C ALA A 212 -111.80 84.84 -12.08
N VAL A 213 -111.05 85.93 -12.15
CA VAL A 213 -111.58 87.29 -11.96
C VAL A 213 -112.58 87.65 -13.06
N ILE A 214 -112.29 87.33 -14.33
CA ILE A 214 -113.23 87.53 -15.44
C ILE A 214 -114.52 86.74 -15.19
N ALA A 215 -114.43 85.46 -14.81
CA ALA A 215 -115.59 84.62 -14.53
C ALA A 215 -116.46 85.21 -13.41
N VAL A 216 -115.85 85.67 -12.30
CA VAL A 216 -116.56 86.34 -11.20
C VAL A 216 -117.20 87.64 -11.67
N ALA A 217 -116.51 88.47 -12.45
CA ALA A 217 -117.06 89.73 -12.98
C ALA A 217 -118.25 89.50 -13.94
N THR A 218 -118.21 88.43 -14.76
CA THR A 218 -119.36 88.05 -15.60
C THR A 218 -120.54 87.53 -14.79
N LEU A 219 -120.29 86.80 -13.70
CA LEU A 219 -121.34 86.36 -12.76
C LEU A 219 -122.01 87.56 -12.08
N VAL A 220 -121.24 88.56 -11.65
CA VAL A 220 -121.78 89.78 -11.01
C VAL A 220 -122.63 90.63 -11.96
N LYS A 221 -122.37 90.62 -13.27
CA LYS A 221 -123.19 91.35 -14.27
C LYS A 221 -124.53 90.69 -14.61
N ILE A 222 -124.77 89.47 -14.14
CA ILE A 222 -125.99 88.68 -14.42
C ILE A 222 -126.97 88.73 -13.23
N PHE A 223 -126.59 89.35 -12.11
CA PHE A 223 -127.45 89.67 -10.96
C PHE A 223 -127.70 91.18 -10.87
#